data_AF-A0A534LYE1-F1
#
_entry.id   AF-A0A534LYE1-F1
#
_cell.length_a   1.000
_cell.length_b   1.000
_cell.length_c   1.000
_cell.angle_alpha   90.00
_cell.angle_beta   90.00
_cell.angle_gamma   90.00
#
_symmetry.space_group_name_H-M   'P 1'
#
loop_
_entity.id
_entity.type
_entity.pdbx_description
1 polymer ?
#
loop_
_entity_poly.entity_id
_entity_poly.type
_entity_poly.pdbx_seq_one_letter_code
_entity_poly.pdbx_strand_id
1 'polypeptide(L)'
;MIALAGGVDAIGRPGEKSRRVSPEEVAAALPEVAVLMPCGFDLDRTRTEAPTVTGTSWWSHVPATRNHRVWLVDGSSYFNRPGPRLVDGLEILAHIVQPAIFPTPPAPTDAEPWVG
;
A
#
# COMPACT_ATOMS: atom_id res chain seq x y z
N MET A 1 -5.04 3.30 -10.11
CA MET A 1 -3.59 3.00 -10.14
C MET A 1 -3.31 1.53 -9.91
N ILE A 2 -3.95 0.84 -8.95
CA ILE A 2 -3.76 -0.61 -8.70
C ILE A 2 -3.83 -1.45 -9.98
N ALA A 3 -4.91 -1.33 -10.77
CA ALA A 3 -5.04 -2.05 -12.03
C ALA A 3 -3.97 -1.70 -13.07
N LEU A 4 -3.52 -0.44 -13.11
CA LEU A 4 -2.45 0.01 -14.01
C LEU A 4 -1.08 -0.56 -13.59
N ALA A 5 -0.86 -0.77 -12.30
CA ALA A 5 0.32 -1.44 -11.75
C ALA A 5 0.27 -2.97 -11.89
N GLY A 6 -0.78 -3.52 -12.55
CA GLY A 6 -0.95 -4.95 -12.75
C GLY A 6 -1.51 -5.71 -11.55
N GLY A 7 -2.11 -5.00 -10.58
CA GLY A 7 -2.77 -5.58 -9.41
C GLY A 7 -4.30 -5.62 -9.54
N VAL A 8 -4.93 -6.31 -8.61
CA VAL A 8 -6.40 -6.32 -8.44
C VAL A 8 -6.73 -5.70 -7.10
N ASP A 9 -7.66 -4.75 -7.07
CA ASP A 9 -8.15 -4.20 -5.81
C ASP A 9 -8.97 -5.29 -5.09
N ALA A 10 -8.54 -5.66 -3.88
CA ALA A 10 -9.11 -6.79 -3.15
C ALA A 10 -10.48 -6.47 -2.52
N ILE A 11 -10.82 -5.20 -2.33
CA ILE A 11 -12.04 -4.78 -1.59
C ILE A 11 -12.79 -3.66 -2.31
N GLY A 12 -12.06 -2.70 -2.85
CA GLY A 12 -12.59 -1.53 -3.53
C GLY A 12 -13.30 -1.89 -4.85
N ARG A 13 -14.20 -1.00 -5.26
CA ARG A 13 -14.90 -1.08 -6.54
C ARG A 13 -14.57 0.14 -7.38
N PRO A 14 -14.13 -0.03 -8.64
CA PRO A 14 -13.83 1.09 -9.53
C PRO A 14 -15.03 2.05 -9.65
N GLY A 15 -14.77 3.34 -9.45
CA GLY A 15 -15.79 4.40 -9.54
C GLY A 15 -16.62 4.62 -8.28
N GLU A 16 -16.50 3.77 -7.26
CA GLU A 16 -17.17 3.98 -5.96
C GLU A 16 -16.32 4.82 -4.99
N LYS A 17 -16.99 5.46 -4.02
CA LYS A 17 -16.32 6.20 -2.95
C LYS A 17 -15.63 5.23 -1.97
N SER A 18 -14.55 5.69 -1.35
CA SER A 18 -13.96 4.95 -0.23
C SER A 18 -14.97 4.83 0.91
N ARG A 19 -14.91 3.70 1.60
CA ARG A 19 -15.73 3.41 2.78
C ARG A 19 -14.89 2.79 3.87
N ARG A 20 -15.47 2.73 5.07
CA ARG A 20 -14.88 1.95 6.15
C ARG A 20 -15.03 0.46 5.85
N VAL A 21 -13.98 -0.29 6.13
CA VAL A 21 -13.91 -1.75 6.03
C VAL A 21 -13.60 -2.30 7.41
N SER A 22 -14.13 -3.48 7.73
CA SER A 22 -13.82 -4.12 9.01
C SER A 22 -12.52 -4.94 8.91
N PRO A 23 -11.84 -5.21 10.04
CA PRO A 23 -10.72 -6.14 10.08
C PRO A 23 -11.00 -7.51 9.44
N GLU A 24 -12.19 -8.06 9.68
CA GLU A 24 -12.61 -9.36 9.14
C GLU A 24 -12.75 -9.30 7.63
N GLU A 25 -13.26 -8.19 7.10
CA GLU A 25 -13.37 -7.98 5.66
C GLU A 25 -12.00 -7.91 4.98
N VAL A 26 -11.04 -7.21 5.59
CA VAL A 26 -9.66 -7.13 5.07
C VAL A 26 -8.99 -8.50 5.09
N ALA A 27 -9.15 -9.25 6.19
CA ALA A 27 -8.59 -10.60 6.30
C ALA A 27 -9.23 -11.57 5.29
N ALA A 28 -10.55 -11.50 5.10
CA ALA A 28 -11.30 -12.34 4.16
C ALA A 28 -10.97 -12.04 2.69
N ALA A 29 -10.53 -10.82 2.38
CA ALA A 29 -10.10 -10.43 1.04
C ALA A 29 -8.75 -11.05 0.62
N LEU A 30 -8.02 -11.69 1.55
CA LEU A 30 -6.76 -12.40 1.33
C LEU A 30 -5.73 -11.61 0.49
N PRO A 31 -5.43 -10.33 0.79
CA PRO A 31 -4.54 -9.55 -0.05
C PRO A 31 -3.10 -10.08 0.02
N GLU A 32 -2.49 -10.26 -1.15
CA GLU A 32 -1.11 -10.71 -1.32
C GLU A 32 -0.09 -9.58 -1.11
N VAL A 33 -0.54 -8.33 -1.23
CA VAL A 33 0.24 -7.11 -1.06
C VAL A 33 -0.57 -6.11 -0.25
N ALA A 34 0.06 -5.46 0.74
CA ALA A 34 -0.55 -4.38 1.51
C ALA A 34 0.31 -3.12 1.40
N VAL A 35 -0.31 -1.97 1.11
CA VAL A 35 0.36 -0.68 1.02
C VAL A 35 -0.30 0.28 2.00
N LEU A 36 0.44 0.72 3.02
CA LEU A 36 -0.02 1.72 3.98
C LEU A 36 0.22 3.10 3.38
N MET A 37 -0.87 3.72 2.95
CA MET A 37 -0.88 5.00 2.22
C MET A 37 -1.87 5.99 2.83
N PRO A 38 -1.68 6.42 4.10
CA PRO A 38 -2.58 7.37 4.73
C PRO A 38 -2.56 8.75 4.04
N CYS A 39 -3.75 9.33 3.87
CA CYS A 39 -3.89 10.62 3.21
C CYS A 39 -3.18 11.74 3.97
N GLY A 40 -2.35 12.52 3.27
CA GLY A 40 -1.67 13.69 3.81
C GLY A 40 -0.43 13.37 4.65
N PHE A 41 0.00 12.12 4.74
CA PHE A 41 1.21 11.72 5.45
C PHE A 41 2.37 11.52 4.47
N ASP A 42 3.55 11.95 4.88
CA ASP A 42 4.81 11.53 4.28
C ASP A 42 5.21 10.13 4.80
N LEU A 43 6.36 9.63 4.34
CA LEU A 43 6.83 8.30 4.71
C LEU A 43 7.13 8.19 6.22
N ASP A 44 7.78 9.19 6.82
CA ASP A 44 8.15 9.19 8.24
C ASP A 44 6.92 9.17 9.16
N ARG A 45 5.90 9.96 8.82
CA ARG A 45 4.63 9.96 9.55
C ARG A 45 3.91 8.63 9.35
N THR A 46 3.91 8.07 8.15
CA THR A 46 3.34 6.75 7.87
C THR A 46 4.01 5.67 8.70
N ARG A 47 5.35 5.68 8.82
CA ARG A 47 6.12 4.77 9.67
C ARG A 47 5.75 4.88 11.15
N THR A 48 5.61 6.09 11.65
CA THR A 48 5.23 6.34 13.05
C THR A 48 3.83 5.79 13.37
N GLU A 49 2.91 5.87 12.41
CA GLU A 49 1.51 5.47 12.59
C GLU A 49 1.24 4.01 12.21
N ALA A 50 2.14 3.36 11.45
CA ALA A 50 2.00 1.96 11.03
C ALA A 50 1.67 0.99 12.19
N PRO A 51 2.26 1.10 13.40
CA PRO A 51 1.91 0.25 14.54
C PRO A 51 0.44 0.29 14.95
N THR A 52 -0.30 1.36 14.65
CA THR A 52 -1.73 1.48 15.00
C THR A 52 -2.60 0.42 14.35
N VAL A 53 -2.21 -0.03 13.15
CA VAL A 53 -2.87 -1.11 12.42
C VAL A 53 -2.07 -2.41 12.50
N THR A 54 -0.74 -2.33 12.36
CA THR A 54 0.10 -3.52 12.28
C THR A 54 0.28 -4.23 13.63
N GLY A 55 0.14 -3.51 14.75
CA GLY A 55 0.17 -4.07 16.10
C GLY A 55 -1.15 -4.76 16.53
N THR A 56 -2.16 -4.80 15.67
CA THR A 56 -3.43 -5.46 15.99
C THR A 56 -3.35 -6.98 15.74
N SER A 57 -4.10 -7.77 16.52
CA SER A 57 -4.06 -9.23 16.40
C SER A 57 -4.51 -9.76 15.04
N TRP A 58 -5.48 -9.08 14.40
CA TRP A 58 -6.00 -9.48 13.09
C TRP A 58 -4.99 -9.27 11.96
N TRP A 59 -4.08 -8.31 12.08
CA TRP A 59 -3.08 -8.01 11.04
C TRP A 59 -2.22 -9.23 10.67
N SER A 60 -1.88 -10.05 11.67
CA SER A 60 -1.13 -11.30 11.50
C SER A 60 -1.87 -12.38 10.67
N HIS A 61 -3.17 -12.19 10.42
CA HIS A 61 -3.99 -13.10 9.60
C HIS A 61 -4.01 -12.73 8.11
N VAL A 62 -3.48 -11.56 7.75
CA VAL A 62 -3.43 -11.07 6.37
C VAL A 62 -2.28 -11.74 5.61
N PRO A 63 -2.47 -12.30 4.39
CA PRO A 63 -1.39 -12.98 3.66
C PRO A 63 -0.17 -12.09 3.37
N ALA A 64 -0.40 -10.82 3.02
CA ALA A 64 0.68 -9.84 2.78
C ALA A 64 1.66 -9.72 3.95
N THR A 65 1.19 -9.82 5.20
CA THR A 65 2.04 -9.65 6.39
C THR A 65 2.93 -10.86 6.60
N ARG A 66 2.37 -12.06 6.44
CA ARG A 66 3.09 -13.34 6.52
C ARG A 66 4.16 -13.50 5.45
N ASN A 67 3.91 -12.93 4.26
CA ASN A 67 4.82 -13.00 3.12
C ASN A 67 5.77 -11.80 3.02
N HIS A 68 5.83 -10.93 4.02
CA HIS A 68 6.64 -9.70 4.01
C HIS A 68 6.39 -8.81 2.77
N ARG A 69 5.14 -8.78 2.31
CA ARG A 69 4.65 -7.96 1.17
C ARG A 69 3.86 -6.76 1.67
N VAL A 70 4.35 -6.12 2.74
CA VAL A 70 3.80 -4.89 3.30
C VAL A 70 4.75 -3.75 2.98
N TRP A 71 4.21 -2.63 2.50
CA TRP A 71 4.98 -1.44 2.16
C TRP A 71 4.39 -0.21 2.83
N LEU A 72 5.26 0.69 3.26
CA LEU A 72 4.93 2.07 3.63
C LEU A 72 5.29 2.99 2.47
N VAL A 73 4.49 4.02 2.24
CA VAL A 73 4.72 4.99 1.15
C VAL A 73 4.47 6.42 1.62
N ASP A 74 5.11 7.40 0.98
CA ASP A 74 4.68 8.79 1.04
C ASP A 74 3.36 8.97 0.26
N GLY A 75 2.25 8.83 0.98
CA GLY A 75 0.91 9.02 0.44
C GLY A 75 0.67 10.43 -0.09
N SER A 76 1.19 11.44 0.60
CA SER A 76 0.96 12.86 0.30
C SER A 76 1.59 13.28 -1.03
N SER A 77 2.78 12.77 -1.34
CA SER A 77 3.56 13.17 -2.49
C SER A 77 3.16 12.50 -3.80
N TYR A 78 2.81 11.21 -3.74
CA TYR A 78 2.72 10.35 -4.91
C TYR A 78 1.29 9.92 -5.31
N PHE A 79 0.33 9.97 -4.37
CA PHE A 79 -0.97 9.31 -4.59
C PHE A 79 -2.18 10.24 -4.42
N ASN A 80 -2.06 11.27 -3.59
CA ASN A 80 -3.22 12.07 -3.16
C ASN A 80 -3.34 13.43 -3.87
N ARG A 81 -2.36 13.81 -4.72
CA ARG A 81 -2.35 15.09 -5.42
C ARG A 81 -2.28 14.87 -6.94
N PRO A 82 -3.23 15.40 -7.72
CA PRO A 82 -3.13 15.33 -9.18
C PRO A 82 -1.95 16.16 -9.66
N GLY A 83 -0.97 15.52 -10.31
CA GLY A 83 0.26 16.17 -10.77
C GLY A 83 1.21 15.21 -11.46
N PRO A 84 2.40 15.69 -11.91
CA PRO A 84 3.36 14.87 -12.65
C PRO A 84 3.84 13.64 -11.87
N ARG A 85 3.89 13.75 -10.53
CA ARG A 85 4.32 12.66 -9.65
C ARG A 85 3.35 11.48 -9.54
N LEU A 86 2.19 11.55 -10.21
CA LEU A 86 1.31 10.38 -10.36
C LEU A 86 1.99 9.26 -11.16
N VAL A 87 2.86 9.60 -12.11
CA VAL A 87 3.63 8.59 -12.85
C VAL A 87 4.62 7.92 -11.92
N ASP A 88 5.37 8.71 -11.14
CA ASP A 88 6.29 8.18 -10.11
C ASP A 88 5.54 7.26 -9.13
N GLY A 89 4.38 7.69 -8.63
CA GLY A 89 3.53 6.87 -7.76
C GLY A 89 3.06 5.56 -8.41
N LEU A 90 2.80 5.58 -9.72
CA LEU A 90 2.46 4.37 -10.48
C LEU A 90 3.65 3.43 -10.60
N GLU A 91 4.86 3.96 -10.84
CA GLU A 91 6.09 3.17 -10.92
C GLU A 91 6.44 2.53 -9.56
N ILE A 92 6.26 3.28 -8.45
CA ILE A 92 6.39 2.75 -7.08
C ILE A 92 5.43 1.56 -6.89
N LEU A 93 4.14 1.71 -7.24
CA LEU A 93 3.17 0.60 -7.13
C LEU A 93 3.51 -0.56 -8.06
N ALA A 94 3.99 -0.30 -9.28
CA ALA A 94 4.36 -1.34 -10.23
C ALA A 94 5.49 -2.22 -9.70
N HIS A 95 6.52 -1.61 -9.08
CA HIS A 95 7.56 -2.35 -8.35
C HIS A 95 6.98 -3.17 -7.19
N ILE A 96 6.14 -2.55 -6.36
CA ILE A 96 5.55 -3.20 -5.17
C ILE A 96 4.67 -4.40 -5.56
N VAL A 97 3.90 -4.29 -6.64
CA VAL A 97 2.98 -5.35 -7.08
C VAL A 97 3.72 -6.42 -7.89
N GLN A 98 4.55 -6.02 -8.85
CA GLN A 98 5.21 -6.92 -9.81
C GLN A 98 6.74 -6.73 -9.83
N PRO A 99 7.46 -7.03 -8.73
CA PRO A 99 8.89 -6.74 -8.60
C PRO A 99 9.77 -7.52 -9.61
N ALA A 100 9.28 -8.64 -10.15
CA ALA A 100 9.98 -9.39 -11.19
C ALA A 100 9.93 -8.72 -12.57
N ILE A 101 8.88 -7.92 -12.83
CA ILE A 101 8.69 -7.19 -14.10
C ILE A 101 9.26 -5.77 -13.98
N PHE A 102 9.08 -5.14 -12.81
CA PHE A 102 9.59 -3.82 -12.49
C PHE A 102 10.64 -3.92 -11.35
N PRO A 103 11.89 -4.29 -11.66
CA PRO A 103 12.89 -4.61 -10.65
C PRO A 103 13.50 -3.38 -9.96
N THR A 104 13.33 -2.18 -10.52
CA THR A 104 13.86 -0.93 -9.95
C THR A 104 13.09 -0.60 -8.67
N PRO A 105 13.74 -0.63 -7.49
CA PRO A 105 13.08 -0.24 -6.26
C PRO A 105 12.85 1.27 -6.20
N PRO A 106 11.82 1.73 -5.47
CA PRO A 106 11.62 3.14 -5.20
C PRO A 106 12.76 3.70 -4.35
N ALA A 107 12.92 5.03 -4.33
CA ALA A 107 13.87 5.63 -3.40
C ALA A 107 13.41 5.33 -1.95
N PRO A 108 14.34 5.05 -1.00
CA PRO A 108 13.98 4.76 0.38
C PRO A 108 13.25 5.89 1.11
N THR A 109 13.27 7.11 0.57
CA THR A 109 12.51 8.26 1.06
C THR A 109 11.06 8.27 0.60
N ASP A 110 10.74 7.51 -0.45
CA ASP A 110 9.43 7.51 -1.10
C ASP A 110 8.58 6.31 -0.67
N ALA A 111 9.23 5.15 -0.51
CA ALA A 111 8.60 3.93 -0.07
C ALA A 111 9.62 2.94 0.51
N GLU A 112 9.16 2.10 1.44
CA GLU A 112 9.99 1.05 2.04
C GLU A 112 9.17 -0.20 2.43
N PRO A 113 9.78 -1.38 2.48
CA PRO A 113 9.16 -2.56 3.08
C PRO A 113 8.93 -2.36 4.58
N TRP A 114 7.77 -2.81 5.07
CA TRP A 114 7.47 -2.88 6.50
C TRP A 114 7.73 -4.28 7.04
N VAL A 115 8.53 -4.36 8.11
CA VAL A 115 8.92 -5.62 8.77
C VAL A 115 8.47 -5.72 10.24
N GLY A 116 7.64 -4.77 10.71
CA GLY A 116 7.15 -4.71 12.09
C GLY A 116 5.91 -5.54 12.36
#